data_AF-A0A356V9D9-F1
#
_entry.id   AF-A0A356V9D9-F1
#
_cell.length_a   1.000
_cell.length_b   1.000
_cell.length_c   1.000
_cell.angle_alpha   90.00
_cell.angle_beta   90.00
_cell.angle_gamma   90.00
#
_symmetry.space_group_name_H-M   'P 1'
#
loop_
_entity.id
_entity.type
_entity.pdbx_description
1 polymer ?
#
loop_
_entity_poly.entity_id
_entity_poly.type
_entity_poly.pdbx_seq_one_letter_code
_entity_poly.pdbx_strand_id
1 'polypeptide(L)' 'EQLSQVLTDYDSRTLLTTASDEVLAGQYYQALKALRGLLPREERLLATDMA' A
#
# COMPACT_ATOMS: atom_id res chain seq x y z
N GLU A 1 2.57 -7.18 -14.34
CA GLU A 1 3.43 -7.53 -13.17
C GLU A 1 3.86 -6.33 -12.31
N GLN A 2 3.71 -5.07 -12.75
CA GLN A 2 4.20 -3.90 -12.00
C GLN A 2 3.46 -3.58 -10.69
N LEU A 3 2.20 -3.99 -10.54
CA LEU A 3 1.51 -3.93 -9.24
C LEU A 3 2.26 -4.76 -8.17
N SER A 4 2.92 -5.85 -8.57
CA SER A 4 3.80 -6.62 -7.69
C SER A 4 5.07 -5.86 -7.29
N GLN A 5 5.51 -4.88 -8.09
CA GLN A 5 6.66 -4.02 -7.76
C GLN A 5 6.27 -2.92 -6.76
N VAL A 6 5.06 -2.37 -6.83
CA VAL A 6 4.55 -1.43 -5.81
C VAL A 6 4.58 -2.11 -4.44
N LEU A 7 4.06 -3.34 -4.35
CA LEU A 7 3.93 -4.04 -3.06
C LEU A 7 5.27 -4.57 -2.51
N THR A 8 6.37 -4.43 -3.25
CA THR A 8 7.72 -4.83 -2.80
C THR A 8 8.58 -3.65 -2.35
N ASP A 9 8.17 -2.40 -2.63
CA ASP A 9 8.89 -1.22 -2.12
C ASP A 9 8.78 -1.10 -0.58
N TYR A 10 9.82 -0.57 0.05
CA TYR A 10 9.94 -0.53 1.51
C TYR A 10 8.79 0.22 2.18
N ASP A 11 8.31 1.31 1.58
CA ASP A 11 7.18 2.07 2.13
C ASP A 11 5.88 1.26 2.04
N SER A 12 5.65 0.59 0.90
CA SER A 12 4.47 -0.25 0.71
C SER A 12 4.47 -1.44 1.67
N ARG A 13 5.63 -2.07 1.91
CA ARG A 13 5.77 -3.13 2.92
C ARG A 13 5.49 -2.62 4.34
N THR A 14 5.89 -1.38 4.63
CA THR A 14 5.61 -0.74 5.92
C THR A 14 4.10 -0.52 6.09
N LEU A 15 3.43 0.04 5.08
CA LEU A 15 1.97 0.26 5.11
C LEU A 15 1.18 -1.05 5.22
N LEU A 16 1.62 -2.12 4.53
CA LEU A 16 1.01 -3.45 4.64
C LEU A 16 1.22 -4.08 6.00
N THR A 17 2.40 -3.90 6.60
CA THR A 17 2.69 -4.39 7.96
C THR A 17 1.81 -3.67 8.97
N THR A 18 1.75 -2.34 8.92
CA THR A 18 0.85 -1.54 9.77
C THR A 18 -0.60 -1.94 9.57
N ALA A 19 -1.08 -2.09 8.33
CA ALA A 19 -2.44 -2.53 8.07
C ALA A 19 -2.73 -3.91 8.70
N SER A 20 -1.76 -4.83 8.63
CA SER A 20 -1.89 -6.17 9.23
C SER A 20 -2.01 -6.09 10.76
N ASP A 21 -1.15 -5.28 11.40
CA ASP A 21 -1.17 -5.08 12.85
C ASP A 21 -2.49 -4.44 13.31
N GLU A 22 -2.99 -3.44 12.58
CA GLU A 22 -4.25 -2.76 12.91
C GLU A 22 -5.47 -3.67 12.72
N VAL A 23 -5.46 -4.58 11.73
CA VAL A 23 -6.51 -5.61 11.59
C VAL A 23 -6.50 -6.56 12.79
N LEU A 24 -5.32 -7.01 13.21
CA LEU A 24 -5.18 -7.89 14.38
C LEU A 24 -5.60 -7.18 15.68
N ALA A 25 -5.39 -5.87 15.76
CA ALA A 25 -5.84 -5.02 16.87
C ALA A 25 -7.32 -4.62 16.82
N GLY A 26 -8.07 -5.03 15.78
CA GLY A 26 -9.48 -4.66 15.59
C GLY A 26 -9.72 -3.20 15.17
N GLN A 27 -8.67 -2.49 14.76
CA GLN A 27 -8.67 -1.10 14.35
C GLN A 27 -8.88 -0.96 12.84
N TYR A 28 -10.01 -1.45 12.35
CA TYR A 28 -10.29 -1.57 10.91
C TYR A 28 -10.20 -0.24 10.15
N TYR A 29 -10.56 0.88 10.77
CA TYR A 29 -10.42 2.19 10.15
C TYR A 29 -8.95 2.54 9.90
N GLN A 30 -8.06 2.24 10.85
CA GLN A 30 -6.64 2.51 10.72
C GLN A 30 -5.98 1.59 9.70
N ALA A 31 -6.41 0.32 9.66
CA ALA A 31 -6.01 -0.59 8.59
C ALA A 31 -6.40 -0.06 7.21
N LEU A 32 -7.65 0.37 7.02
CA LEU A 32 -8.11 0.94 5.75
C LEU A 32 -7.39 2.25 5.40
N LYS A 33 -7.08 3.08 6.40
CA LYS A 33 -6.31 4.31 6.22
C LYS A 33 -4.89 4.00 5.73
N ALA A 34 -4.22 3.02 6.32
CA ALA A 34 -2.90 2.58 5.89
C ALA A 34 -2.93 2.02 4.45
N LEU A 35 -3.91 1.17 4.13
CA LEU A 35 -4.09 0.61 2.79
C LEU A 35 -4.37 1.69 1.72
N ARG A 36 -5.13 2.74 2.04
CA ARG A 36 -5.33 3.88 1.13
C ARG A 36 -4.04 4.62 0.80
N GLY A 37 -3.02 4.53 1.65
CA GLY A 37 -1.68 5.08 1.38
C GLY A 37 -0.95 4.40 0.22
N LEU A 38 -1.42 3.23 -0.24
CA LEU A 38 -0.86 2.52 -1.39
C LEU A 38 -1.35 3.09 -2.74
N LEU A 39 -2.56 3.67 -2.79
CA LEU A 39 -3.20 4.12 -4.03
C LEU A 39 -2.40 5.17 -4.81
N PRO A 40 -1.84 6.23 -4.19
CA PRO A 40 -1.03 7.20 -4.92
C PRO A 40 0.28 6.61 -5.46
N ARG A 41 0.76 5.51 -4.86
CA ARG A 41 1.98 4.82 -5.30
C ARG A 41 1.69 4.00 -6.56
N GLU A 42 0.56 3.32 -6.61
CA GLU A 42 0.08 2.63 -7.80
C GLU A 42 -0.15 3.62 -8.96
N GLU A 43 -0.80 4.75 -8.70
CA GLU A 43 -1.02 5.80 -9.72
C GLU A 43 0.30 6.32 -10.32
N ARG A 44 1.31 6.59 -9.49
CA ARG A 44 2.63 7.02 -10.00
C ARG A 44 3.31 5.97 -10.85
N LEU A 45 3.23 4.69 -10.46
CA LEU A 45 3.84 3.61 -11.21
C LEU A 45 3.15 3.41 -12.56
N LEU A 46 1.81 3.43 -12.59
CA LEU A 46 1.02 3.38 -13.83
C LEU A 46 1.26 4.60 -14.72
N ALA A 47 1.43 5.80 -14.14
CA ALA A 47 1.71 7.02 -14.90
C ALA A 47 3.14 7.04 -15.49
N THR A 48 4.10 6.38 -14.84
CA THR A 48 5.49 6.28 -15.35
C THR A 48 5.60 5.23 -16.45
N ASP A 49 4.79 4.17 -16.42
CA ASP A 49 4.83 3.10 -17.44
C ASP A 49 4.06 3.45 -18.73
N MET A 50 3.18 4.45 -18.66
CA MET A 50 2.42 4.97 -19.80
C MET A 50 3.12 6.12 -20.55
N ALA A 51 4.34 6.51 -20.15
CA ALA A 51 5.13 7.60 -20.70
C ALA A 51 6.39 7.09 -21.43
#